data_AF-A0A926CMP2-F1
#
_entry.id   AF-A0A926CMP2-F1
#
_cell.length_a   1.000
_cell.length_b   1.000
_cell.length_c   1.000
_cell.angle_alpha   90.00
_cell.angle_beta   90.00
_cell.angle_gamma   90.00
#
_symmetry.space_group_name_H-M   'P 1'
#
loop_
_entity.id
_entity.type
_entity.pdbx_description
1 polymer ?
#
loop_
_entity_poly.entity_id
_entity_poly.type
_entity_poly.pdbx_seq_one_letter_code
_entity_poly.pdbx_strand_id
1 'polypeptide(L)'
;MKLRFILIPILLWSFGGSNPVSGAAARLKEIASIEGVRDNQLIGYGLVVGLNATGDRRQTVFSTQSLTNLLNKMGVNVPPTALRVQNMASVLVTAKLPPFARSGTRIDVTASAIGDATNLQGGILILTTLRGIDGQVYAIAQG
;
A
#
# COMPACT_ATOMS: atom_id res chain seq x y z
N MET A 1 73.81 43.34 43.91
CA MET A 1 74.40 42.34 44.85
C MET A 1 73.36 41.27 45.12
N LYS A 2 73.71 39.97 45.01
CA LYS A 2 72.87 38.75 45.22
C LYS A 2 71.71 38.55 44.22
N LEU A 3 71.24 37.32 43.91
CA LEU A 3 71.92 36.02 43.71
C LEU A 3 71.00 35.11 42.84
N ARG A 4 71.50 33.97 42.36
CA ARG A 4 70.91 33.01 41.38
C ARG A 4 69.96 31.96 42.00
N PHE A 5 69.49 31.06 41.12
CA PHE A 5 68.91 29.68 41.29
C PHE A 5 67.38 29.59 41.06
N ILE A 6 66.84 29.03 39.95
CA ILE A 6 66.84 27.64 39.40
C ILE A 6 65.76 26.73 40.03
N LEU A 7 64.70 26.35 39.27
CA LEU A 7 64.25 24.97 38.96
C LEU A 7 62.89 24.87 38.19
N ILE A 8 62.59 23.67 37.67
CA ILE A 8 61.71 23.24 36.55
C ILE A 8 61.26 21.77 36.89
N PRO A 9 60.05 21.21 36.56
CA PRO A 9 59.32 21.24 35.27
C PRO A 9 57.75 21.18 35.37
N ILE A 10 57.07 20.69 34.30
CA ILE A 10 55.71 20.07 34.19
C ILE A 10 54.51 21.05 34.04
N LEU A 11 53.76 21.13 32.93
CA LEU A 11 53.19 20.16 31.94
C LEU A 11 51.86 19.51 32.38
N LEU A 12 50.73 20.09 31.95
CA LEU A 12 49.62 19.38 31.32
C LEU A 12 48.65 20.40 30.66
N TRP A 13 48.58 20.41 29.33
CA TRP A 13 47.43 21.01 28.62
C TRP A 13 46.25 20.05 28.79
N SER A 14 45.33 20.35 29.70
CA SER A 14 44.08 19.59 29.80
C SER A 14 43.14 20.01 28.68
N PHE A 15 42.79 19.06 27.82
CA PHE A 15 41.86 19.21 26.71
C PHE A 15 40.45 19.51 27.24
N GLY A 16 40.12 20.79 27.41
CA GLY A 16 38.76 21.27 27.65
C GLY A 16 37.92 21.23 26.38
N GLY A 17 37.71 20.04 25.80
CA GLY A 17 36.89 19.86 24.61
C GLY A 17 35.44 20.27 24.87
N SER A 18 35.06 21.45 24.37
CA SER A 18 33.67 21.92 24.38
C SER A 18 32.86 21.08 23.39
N ASN A 19 32.34 19.94 23.85
CA ASN A 19 31.36 19.16 23.11
C ASN A 19 30.18 20.08 22.76
N PRO A 20 29.92 20.39 21.48
CA PRO A 20 28.69 21.07 21.12
C PRO A 20 27.56 20.09 21.45
N VAL A 21 26.69 20.48 22.39
CA VAL A 21 25.42 19.78 22.60
C VAL A 21 24.67 19.91 21.29
N SER A 22 24.69 18.84 20.49
CA SER A 22 23.86 18.71 19.30
C SER A 22 22.42 18.70 19.77
N GLY A 23 21.82 19.89 19.83
CA GLY A 23 20.40 20.05 20.11
C GLY A 23 19.65 19.20 19.11
N ALA A 24 19.01 18.15 19.59
CA ALA A 24 18.17 17.29 18.78
C ALA A 24 16.98 18.14 18.31
N ALA A 25 17.13 18.75 17.14
CA ALA A 25 16.10 19.48 16.43
C ALA A 25 15.08 18.47 15.86
N ALA A 26 14.41 17.76 16.77
CA ALA A 26 13.22 16.98 16.48
C ALA A 26 12.24 17.92 15.81
N ARG A 27 11.99 17.69 14.52
CA ARG A 27 11.17 18.61 13.73
C ARG A 27 9.78 18.55 14.31
N LEU A 28 9.10 19.69 14.47
CA LEU A 28 7.79 19.71 15.15
C LEU A 28 6.74 18.77 14.48
N LYS A 29 6.93 18.47 13.19
CA LYS A 29 6.22 17.45 12.40
C LYS A 29 6.30 16.02 12.98
N GLU A 30 7.33 15.70 13.75
CA GLU A 30 7.58 14.37 14.33
C GLU A 30 6.96 14.21 15.72
N ILE A 31 6.51 15.31 16.35
CA ILE A 31 5.95 15.33 17.71
C ILE A 31 4.43 15.63 17.70
N ALA A 32 3.89 16.23 16.64
CA ALA A 32 2.47 16.56 16.51
C ALA A 32 1.77 15.72 15.43
N SER A 33 0.96 14.75 15.83
CA SER A 33 -0.15 14.27 15.01
C SER A 33 -1.32 15.26 15.13
N ILE A 34 -1.95 15.61 14.01
CA ILE A 34 -3.12 16.49 14.02
C ILE A 34 -4.34 15.66 14.42
N GLU A 35 -5.01 16.05 15.50
CA GLU A 35 -6.22 15.40 15.97
C GLU A 35 -7.32 15.42 14.88
N GLY A 36 -7.95 14.27 14.62
CA GLY A 36 -8.92 14.10 13.53
C GLY A 36 -8.31 13.66 12.17
N VAL A 37 -6.99 13.55 12.04
CA VAL A 37 -6.37 12.94 10.86
C VAL A 37 -6.59 11.43 10.88
N ARG A 38 -7.42 10.95 9.94
CA ARG A 38 -7.72 9.52 9.74
C ARG A 38 -7.49 9.13 8.28
N ASP A 39 -6.90 7.95 8.09
CA ASP A 39 -6.88 7.30 6.77
C ASP A 39 -8.29 6.83 6.41
N ASN A 40 -8.70 7.06 5.17
CA ASN A 40 -9.95 6.54 4.64
C ASN A 40 -9.69 5.16 4.02
N GLN A 41 -10.26 4.13 4.62
CA GLN A 41 -10.20 2.78 4.06
C GLN A 41 -11.07 2.72 2.79
N LEU A 42 -10.43 2.37 1.67
CA LEU A 42 -11.10 2.11 0.40
C LEU A 42 -11.21 0.60 0.16
N ILE A 43 -12.31 0.20 -0.48
CA ILE A 43 -12.63 -1.18 -0.85
C ILE A 43 -13.17 -1.21 -2.28
N GLY A 44 -12.74 -2.19 -3.08
CA GLY A 44 -13.27 -2.47 -4.41
C GLY A 44 -13.31 -3.97 -4.67
N TYR A 45 -14.19 -4.38 -5.58
CA TYR A 45 -14.29 -5.76 -6.06
C TYR A 45 -13.74 -5.81 -7.48
N GLY A 46 -12.71 -6.62 -7.67
CA GLY A 46 -11.95 -6.70 -8.92
C GLY A 46 -11.84 -8.12 -9.46
N LEU A 47 -11.24 -8.23 -10.63
CA LEU A 47 -11.01 -9.48 -11.34
C LEU A 47 -9.55 -9.51 -11.80
N VAL A 48 -8.81 -10.53 -11.36
CA VAL A 48 -7.44 -10.79 -11.81
C VAL A 48 -7.49 -11.86 -12.91
N VAL A 49 -6.78 -11.62 -14.00
CA VAL A 49 -6.74 -12.51 -15.18
C VAL A 49 -5.31 -12.85 -15.57
N GLY A 50 -5.12 -13.93 -16.35
CA GLY A 50 -3.78 -14.37 -16.76
C GLY A 50 -3.08 -15.25 -15.73
N LEU A 51 -3.82 -15.85 -14.80
CA LEU A 51 -3.27 -16.76 -13.80
C LEU A 51 -2.89 -18.11 -14.42
N ASN A 52 -1.77 -18.68 -14.00
CA ASN A 52 -1.23 -19.94 -14.51
C ASN A 52 -1.92 -21.17 -13.88
N ALA A 53 -3.21 -21.36 -14.15
CA ALA A 53 -4.06 -22.39 -13.54
C ALA A 53 -4.18 -22.33 -11.99
N THR A 54 -3.85 -21.18 -11.40
CA THR A 54 -3.93 -20.88 -9.95
C THR A 54 -5.15 -20.04 -9.57
N GLY A 55 -6.03 -19.72 -10.52
CA GLY A 55 -7.27 -18.98 -10.29
C GLY A 55 -8.38 -19.80 -9.63
N ASP A 56 -9.58 -19.23 -9.58
CA ASP A 56 -10.76 -19.82 -8.95
C ASP A 56 -11.12 -21.14 -9.66
N ARG A 57 -10.97 -22.28 -8.96
CA ARG A 57 -11.28 -23.62 -9.53
C ARG A 57 -12.77 -23.90 -9.52
N ARG A 58 -13.47 -23.46 -8.47
CA ARG A 58 -14.92 -23.46 -8.42
C ARG A 58 -15.40 -22.08 -8.78
N GLN A 59 -16.24 -22.08 -9.80
CA GLN A 59 -17.24 -21.06 -10.09
C GLN A 59 -17.89 -20.56 -8.78
N THR A 60 -17.36 -19.47 -8.22
CA THR A 60 -18.03 -18.74 -7.15
C THR A 60 -19.38 -18.29 -7.71
N VAL A 61 -20.46 -18.55 -6.95
CA VAL A 61 -21.84 -18.52 -7.46
C VAL A 61 -22.20 -17.18 -8.14
N PHE A 62 -21.53 -16.11 -7.74
CA PHE A 62 -21.71 -14.77 -8.30
C PHE A 62 -21.00 -14.50 -9.64
N SER A 63 -19.78 -15.01 -9.86
CA SER A 63 -18.93 -14.55 -10.98
C SER A 63 -19.46 -15.00 -12.35
N THR A 64 -19.95 -16.23 -12.45
CA THR A 64 -20.51 -16.75 -13.71
C THR A 64 -21.92 -16.25 -14.01
N GLN A 65 -22.79 -16.12 -12.99
CA GLN A 65 -24.11 -15.55 -13.20
C GLN A 65 -24.01 -14.08 -13.63
N SER A 66 -23.09 -13.33 -13.01
CA SER A 66 -22.81 -11.93 -13.39
C SER A 66 -22.23 -11.82 -14.80
N LEU A 67 -21.25 -12.67 -15.16
CA LEU A 67 -20.64 -12.68 -16.48
C LEU A 67 -21.62 -13.13 -17.58
N THR A 68 -22.47 -14.13 -17.31
CA THR A 68 -23.55 -14.56 -18.23
C THR A 68 -24.54 -13.43 -18.46
N ASN A 69 -24.95 -12.72 -17.41
CA ASN A 69 -25.84 -11.56 -17.51
C ASN A 69 -25.21 -10.39 -18.31
N LEU A 70 -23.89 -10.22 -18.24
CA LEU A 70 -23.16 -9.15 -18.94
C LEU A 70 -22.97 -9.51 -20.43
N LEU A 71 -22.58 -10.76 -20.73
CA LEU A 71 -22.44 -11.27 -22.10
C LEU A 71 -23.80 -11.32 -22.83
N ASN A 72 -24.88 -11.74 -22.15
CA ASN A 72 -26.25 -11.66 -22.69
C ASN A 72 -26.66 -10.22 -23.05
N LYS A 73 -26.29 -9.23 -22.24
CA LYS A 73 -26.54 -7.80 -22.55
C LYS A 73 -25.70 -7.27 -23.72
N MET A 74 -24.63 -7.96 -24.11
CA MET A 74 -23.81 -7.65 -25.28
C MET A 74 -24.12 -8.56 -26.49
N GLY A 75 -25.19 -9.36 -26.43
CA GLY A 75 -25.63 -10.23 -27.53
C GLY A 75 -24.79 -11.50 -27.71
N VAL A 76 -23.89 -11.83 -26.77
CA VAL A 76 -23.01 -13.01 -26.86
C VAL A 76 -23.50 -14.08 -25.90
N ASN A 77 -24.14 -15.12 -26.43
CA ASN A 77 -24.62 -16.25 -25.62
C ASN A 77 -23.49 -17.27 -25.40
N VAL A 78 -22.84 -17.23 -24.23
CA VAL A 78 -21.82 -18.20 -23.83
C VAL A 78 -22.37 -19.02 -22.65
N PRO A 79 -22.49 -20.36 -22.76
CA PRO A 79 -22.91 -21.17 -21.62
C PRO A 79 -21.84 -21.10 -20.52
N PRO A 80 -22.21 -20.96 -19.23
CA PRO A 80 -21.27 -20.78 -18.14
C PRO A 80 -20.28 -21.95 -17.95
N THR A 81 -20.55 -23.11 -18.56
CA THR A 81 -19.68 -24.30 -18.62
C THR A 81 -18.53 -24.19 -19.62
N ALA A 82 -18.54 -23.23 -20.56
CA ALA A 82 -17.48 -23.07 -21.57
C ALA A 82 -16.30 -22.20 -21.09
N LEU A 83 -16.44 -21.49 -19.97
CA LEU A 83 -15.42 -20.61 -19.41
C LEU A 83 -14.55 -21.37 -18.40
N ARG A 84 -13.30 -21.65 -18.77
CA ARG A 84 -12.32 -22.32 -17.90
C ARG A 84 -11.83 -21.35 -16.81
N VAL A 85 -12.53 -21.32 -15.68
CA VAL A 85 -12.34 -20.37 -14.56
C VAL A 85 -10.92 -20.39 -13.96
N GLN A 86 -10.21 -21.52 -14.06
CA GLN A 86 -8.88 -21.76 -13.49
C GLN A 86 -7.77 -20.73 -13.79
N ASN A 87 -7.92 -19.85 -14.79
CA ASN A 87 -6.95 -18.79 -15.13
C ASN A 87 -7.39 -17.37 -14.70
N MET A 88 -8.46 -17.24 -13.92
CA MET A 88 -9.04 -15.99 -13.45
C MET A 88 -9.40 -16.08 -11.96
N ALA A 89 -9.33 -14.98 -11.22
CA ALA A 89 -9.67 -14.95 -9.79
C ALA A 89 -10.47 -13.71 -9.41
N SER A 90 -11.52 -13.92 -8.62
CA SER A 90 -12.35 -12.88 -8.03
C SER A 90 -11.61 -12.30 -6.81
N VAL A 91 -11.33 -10.99 -6.79
CA VAL A 91 -10.49 -10.37 -5.73
C VAL A 91 -11.17 -9.21 -5.01
N LEU A 92 -10.86 -9.08 -3.72
CA LEU A 92 -11.12 -7.88 -2.93
C LEU A 92 -9.87 -7.02 -3.00
N VAL A 93 -10.02 -5.78 -3.46
CA VAL A 93 -8.94 -4.80 -3.48
C VAL A 93 -9.18 -3.81 -2.35
N THR A 94 -8.20 -3.66 -1.48
CA THR A 94 -8.26 -2.74 -0.33
C THR A 94 -7.11 -1.75 -0.41
N ALA A 95 -7.35 -0.49 -0.02
CA ALA A 95 -6.33 0.55 -0.01
C ALA A 95 -6.58 1.53 1.13
N LYS A 96 -5.52 2.21 1.59
CA LYS A 96 -5.63 3.30 2.55
C LYS A 96 -5.40 4.61 1.83
N LEU A 97 -6.44 5.43 1.74
CA LEU A 97 -6.33 6.79 1.21
C LEU A 97 -5.85 7.70 2.34
N PRO A 98 -4.64 8.28 2.25
CA PRO A 98 -4.15 9.16 3.29
C PRO A 98 -4.98 10.45 3.36
N PRO A 99 -5.01 11.10 4.54
CA PRO A 99 -5.61 12.42 4.72
C PRO A 99 -5.07 13.44 3.69
N PHE A 100 -5.94 14.29 3.17
CA PHE A 100 -5.58 15.36 2.22
C PHE A 100 -4.87 14.89 0.93
N ALA A 101 -5.03 13.61 0.54
CA ALA A 101 -4.61 13.11 -0.77
C ALA A 101 -5.17 13.97 -1.91
N ARG A 102 -4.37 14.18 -2.96
CA ARG A 102 -4.76 14.99 -4.13
C ARG A 102 -5.05 14.08 -5.32
N SER A 103 -5.80 14.59 -6.30
CA SER A 103 -5.97 13.90 -7.58
C SER A 103 -4.60 13.60 -8.21
N GLY A 104 -4.38 12.34 -8.59
CA GLY A 104 -3.09 11.86 -9.11
C GLY A 104 -2.09 11.36 -8.06
N THR A 105 -2.39 11.48 -6.75
CA THR A 105 -1.62 10.77 -5.71
C THR A 105 -1.71 9.26 -5.94
N ARG A 106 -0.57 8.59 -6.05
CA ARG A 106 -0.50 7.12 -6.03
C ARG A 106 -0.68 6.62 -4.61
N ILE A 107 -1.47 5.57 -4.43
CA ILE A 107 -1.69 4.87 -3.17
C ILE A 107 -1.42 3.39 -3.38
N ASP A 108 -0.87 2.73 -2.36
CA ASP A 108 -0.64 1.29 -2.41
C ASP A 108 -1.97 0.54 -2.19
N VAL A 109 -2.13 -0.56 -2.93
CA VAL A 109 -3.34 -1.38 -2.93
C VAL A 109 -2.97 -2.83 -2.65
N THR A 110 -3.80 -3.51 -1.86
CA THR A 110 -3.66 -4.95 -1.57
C THR A 110 -4.85 -5.68 -2.19
N ALA A 111 -4.56 -6.55 -3.16
CA ALA A 111 -5.54 -7.46 -3.74
C ALA A 111 -5.48 -8.83 -3.04
N SER A 112 -6.62 -9.34 -2.59
CA SER A 112 -6.76 -10.64 -1.94
C SER A 112 -7.84 -11.46 -2.63
N ALA A 113 -7.58 -12.76 -2.84
CA ALA A 113 -8.58 -13.66 -3.43
C ALA A 113 -9.80 -13.79 -2.51
N ILE A 114 -11.00 -13.75 -3.10
CA ILE A 114 -12.27 -14.04 -2.41
C ILE A 114 -12.67 -15.51 -2.63
N GLY A 115 -12.30 -16.09 -3.78
CA GLY A 115 -12.59 -17.48 -4.13
C GLY A 115 -11.44 -18.45 -3.80
N ASP A 116 -11.42 -19.57 -4.52
CA ASP A 116 -10.48 -20.70 -4.30
C ASP A 116 -9.10 -20.49 -4.96
N ALA A 117 -8.80 -19.30 -5.49
CA ALA A 117 -7.53 -18.99 -6.14
C ALA A 117 -6.34 -19.17 -5.18
N THR A 118 -5.39 -20.02 -5.56
CA THR A 118 -4.24 -20.41 -4.73
C THR A 118 -3.07 -19.43 -4.85
N ASN A 119 -2.98 -18.70 -5.96
CA ASN A 119 -1.96 -17.67 -6.17
C ASN A 119 -2.47 -16.64 -7.20
N LEU A 120 -2.29 -15.35 -6.91
CA LEU A 120 -2.60 -14.21 -7.78
C LEU A 120 -1.38 -13.69 -8.56
N GLN A 121 -0.17 -14.13 -8.23
CA GLN A 121 1.08 -13.67 -8.82
C GLN A 121 1.15 -13.99 -10.32
N GLY A 122 1.57 -13.02 -11.13
CA GLY A 122 1.64 -13.12 -12.58
C GLY A 122 0.31 -12.85 -13.29
N GLY A 123 -0.79 -12.71 -12.56
CA GLY A 123 -2.03 -12.16 -13.09
C GLY A 123 -2.05 -10.63 -13.09
N ILE A 124 -2.95 -10.07 -13.89
CA ILE A 124 -3.19 -8.63 -14.04
C ILE A 124 -4.56 -8.30 -13.46
N LEU A 125 -4.62 -7.32 -12.56
CA LEU A 125 -5.87 -6.73 -12.06
C LEU A 125 -6.50 -5.83 -13.13
N ILE A 126 -7.70 -6.20 -13.57
CA ILE A 126 -8.55 -5.35 -14.41
C ILE A 126 -8.97 -4.10 -13.63
N LEU A 127 -9.07 -2.96 -14.33
CA LEU A 127 -9.45 -1.66 -13.76
C LEU A 127 -10.64 -1.78 -12.80
N THR A 128 -10.36 -1.52 -11.52
CA THR A 128 -11.24 -1.71 -10.38
C THR A 128 -11.41 -0.38 -9.66
N THR A 129 -12.64 0.10 -9.50
CA THR A 129 -12.93 1.31 -8.72
C THR A 129 -12.87 1.01 -7.22
N LEU A 130 -12.15 1.83 -6.45
CA LEU A 130 -12.10 1.73 -4.99
C LEU A 130 -13.00 2.79 -4.36
N ARG A 131 -13.92 2.34 -3.49
CA ARG A 131 -14.93 3.17 -2.83
C ARG A 131 -14.63 3.34 -1.35
N GLY A 132 -14.98 4.51 -0.81
CA GLY A 132 -14.99 4.75 0.63
C GLY A 132 -16.20 4.11 1.30
N ILE A 133 -16.22 4.20 2.64
CA ILE A 133 -17.35 3.76 3.48
C ILE A 133 -18.66 4.53 3.23
N ASP A 134 -18.56 5.68 2.57
CA ASP A 134 -19.65 6.54 2.08
C ASP A 134 -20.18 6.13 0.69
N GLY A 135 -19.59 5.09 0.08
CA GLY A 135 -19.91 4.61 -1.26
C GLY A 135 -19.31 5.41 -2.42
N GLN A 136 -18.62 6.53 -2.16
CA GLN A 136 -18.03 7.38 -3.19
C GLN A 136 -16.73 6.76 -3.75
N VAL A 137 -16.47 6.95 -5.04
CA VAL A 137 -15.24 6.46 -5.68
C VAL A 137 -14.12 7.46 -5.44
N TYR A 138 -13.06 7.05 -4.75
CA TYR A 138 -11.90 7.91 -4.46
C TYR A 138 -10.65 7.54 -5.26
N ALA A 139 -10.55 6.28 -5.71
CA ALA A 139 -9.40 5.80 -6.47
C ALA A 139 -9.78 4.74 -7.49
N ILE A 140 -8.85 4.45 -8.41
CA ILE A 140 -8.89 3.32 -9.33
C ILE A 140 -7.61 2.51 -9.17
N ALA A 141 -7.72 1.18 -9.28
CA ALA A 141 -6.62 0.24 -9.21
C ALA A 141 -6.60 -0.62 -10.48
N GLN A 142 -5.42 -0.80 -11.07
CA GLN A 142 -5.15 -1.69 -12.20
C GLN A 142 -3.66 -2.04 -12.20
N GLY A 143 -3.30 -3.23 -12.71
CA GLY A 143 -1.90 -3.70 -12.76
C GLY A 143 -1.79 -5.21 -12.66
#